data_AF-A0A9D2KHU1-F1
#
_entry.id   AF-A0A9D2KHU1-F1
#
_cell.length_a   1.000
_cell.length_b   1.000
_cell.length_c   1.000
_cell.angle_alpha   90.00
_cell.angle_beta   90.00
_cell.angle_gamma   90.00
#
_symmetry.space_group_name_H-M   'P 1'
#
loop_
_entity.id
_entity.type
_entity.pdbx_description
1 polymer ?
#
loop_
_entity_poly.entity_id
_entity_poly.type
_entity_poly.pdbx_seq_one_letter_code
_entity_poly.pdbx_strand_id
1 'polypeptide(L)'
;RRDLEQMSTLLPDSDERAAVMNAAVMELGQVICTARSPRCGACPIRRSCAWIEAGSPATPDTRRKQAKYEGSDRQARGALLKALRDAAPDPLPRAALLVDWHDAAQRDRALVSLENDGLIEPDGELVGLPTR
;
A
#
# COMPACT_ATOMS: atom_id res chain seq x y z
N ARG A 1 -3.25 2.77 12.05
CA ARG A 1 -2.74 2.69 13.45
C ARG A 1 -3.64 1.80 14.32
N ARG A 2 -4.97 2.02 14.34
CA ARG A 2 -5.93 1.15 15.04
C ARG A 2 -5.80 -0.35 14.70
N ASP A 3 -5.66 -0.68 13.42
CA ASP A 3 -5.52 -2.08 12.98
C ASP A 3 -4.22 -2.72 13.48
N LEU A 4 -3.14 -1.93 13.62
CA LEU A 4 -1.87 -2.40 14.16
C LEU A 4 -1.98 -2.70 15.67
N GLU A 5 -2.67 -1.83 16.42
CA GLU A 5 -2.94 -2.03 17.83
C GLU A 5 -3.80 -3.30 18.06
N GLN A 6 -4.85 -3.50 17.26
CA GLN A 6 -5.69 -4.70 17.34
C GLN A 6 -4.90 -5.97 17.00
N MET A 7 -4.07 -5.94 15.96
CA MET A 7 -3.25 -7.11 15.60
C MET A 7 -2.26 -7.46 16.72
N SER A 8 -1.67 -6.46 17.38
CA SER A 8 -0.72 -6.69 18.47
C SER A 8 -1.31 -7.46 19.64
N THR A 9 -2.62 -7.32 19.90
CA THR A 9 -3.31 -8.09 20.96
C THR A 9 -3.54 -9.57 20.62
N LEU A 10 -3.38 -9.96 19.36
CA LEU A 10 -3.58 -11.33 18.89
C LEU A 10 -2.27 -12.09 18.71
N LEU A 11 -1.14 -11.38 18.55
CA LEU A 11 0.16 -11.97 18.29
C LEU A 11 0.77 -12.56 19.57
N PRO A 12 1.54 -13.67 19.46
CA PRO A 12 2.38 -14.14 20.56
C PRO A 12 3.48 -13.13 20.91
N ASP A 13 3.93 -13.15 22.17
CA ASP A 13 4.95 -12.22 22.68
C ASP A 13 6.33 -12.35 22.02
N SER A 14 6.68 -13.55 21.52
CA SER A 14 7.97 -13.78 20.86
C SER A 14 7.91 -13.41 19.39
N ASP A 15 8.86 -12.61 18.92
CA ASP A 15 8.96 -12.16 17.53
C ASP A 15 8.96 -13.32 16.52
N GLU A 16 9.65 -14.43 16.83
CA GLU A 16 9.70 -15.60 15.94
C GLU A 16 8.32 -16.24 15.77
N ARG A 17 7.57 -16.42 16.88
CA ARG A 17 6.20 -16.97 16.80
C ARG A 17 5.22 -15.98 16.19
N ALA A 18 5.41 -14.68 16.41
CA ALA A 18 4.62 -13.64 15.75
C ALA A 18 4.84 -13.66 14.23
N ALA A 19 6.08 -13.83 13.77
CA ALA A 19 6.40 -13.99 12.35
C ALA A 19 5.72 -15.23 11.74
N VAL A 20 5.79 -16.38 12.44
CA VAL A 20 5.10 -17.62 12.01
C VAL A 20 3.58 -17.41 11.97
N MET A 21 2.99 -16.78 12.98
CA MET A 21 1.55 -16.49 13.01
C MET A 21 1.14 -15.57 11.86
N ASN A 22 1.90 -14.51 11.59
CA ASN A 22 1.64 -13.61 10.46
C ASN A 22 1.63 -14.36 9.13
N ALA A 23 2.65 -15.20 8.87
CA ALA A 23 2.70 -16.03 7.67
C ALA A 23 1.51 -16.99 7.58
N ALA A 24 1.15 -17.65 8.68
CA ALA A 24 0.03 -18.59 8.72
C ALA A 24 -1.33 -17.89 8.46
N VAL A 25 -1.54 -16.69 9.01
CA VAL A 25 -2.78 -15.92 8.80
C VAL A 25 -2.85 -15.38 7.37
N MET A 26 -1.73 -14.94 6.78
CA MET A 26 -1.66 -14.54 5.38
C MET A 26 -2.04 -15.70 4.44
N GLU A 27 -1.44 -16.87 4.65
CA GLU A 27 -1.73 -18.08 3.86
C GLU A 27 -3.21 -18.48 4.02
N LEU A 28 -3.73 -18.48 5.26
CA LEU A 28 -5.13 -18.77 5.53
C LEU A 28 -6.06 -17.82 4.74
N GLY A 29 -5.79 -16.51 4.75
CA GLY A 29 -6.58 -15.51 4.03
C GLY A 29 -6.47 -15.64 2.51
N GLN A 30 -5.34 -16.12 2.00
CA GLN A 30 -5.09 -16.32 0.59
C GLN A 30 -5.79 -17.56 0.02
N VAL A 31 -5.72 -18.70 0.71
CA VAL A 31 -6.13 -20.00 0.14
C VAL A 31 -7.46 -20.55 0.68
N ILE A 32 -7.89 -20.11 1.86
CA ILE A 32 -9.07 -20.66 2.56
C ILE A 32 -10.09 -19.56 2.86
N CYS A 33 -9.73 -18.55 3.65
CA CYS A 33 -10.63 -17.49 4.11
C CYS A 33 -10.71 -16.33 3.11
N THR A 34 -11.05 -16.64 1.84
CA THR A 34 -11.10 -15.64 0.77
C THR A 34 -12.36 -14.77 0.83
N ALA A 35 -12.27 -13.55 0.32
CA ALA A 35 -13.32 -12.54 0.45
C ALA A 35 -14.66 -12.88 -0.25
N ARG A 36 -14.64 -13.71 -1.31
CA ARG A 36 -15.85 -14.01 -2.11
C ARG A 36 -16.39 -15.42 -1.90
N SER A 37 -15.52 -16.41 -1.74
CA SER A 37 -15.91 -17.82 -1.67
C SER A 37 -14.97 -18.59 -0.73
N PRO A 38 -15.10 -18.36 0.59
CA PRO A 38 -14.21 -18.98 1.55
C PRO A 38 -14.45 -20.50 1.63
N ARG A 39 -13.37 -21.27 1.76
CA ARG A 39 -13.39 -22.75 1.85
C ARG A 39 -13.58 -23.19 3.29
N CYS A 40 -14.66 -22.74 3.93
CA CYS A 40 -14.84 -22.89 5.38
C CYS A 40 -14.91 -24.36 5.85
N GLY A 41 -15.16 -25.34 4.98
CA GLY A 41 -15.11 -26.76 5.32
C GLY A 41 -13.69 -27.29 5.57
N ALA A 42 -12.67 -26.64 4.98
CA ALA A 42 -11.25 -26.96 5.18
C ALA A 42 -10.56 -26.00 6.17
N CYS A 43 -11.29 -25.06 6.76
CA CYS A 43 -10.70 -24.02 7.60
C CYS A 43 -10.31 -24.57 8.99
N PRO A 44 -9.03 -24.49 9.39
CA PRO A 44 -8.56 -25.06 10.65
C PRO A 44 -9.17 -24.40 11.89
N ILE A 45 -9.60 -23.14 11.77
CA ILE A 45 -10.19 -22.35 12.87
C ILE A 45 -11.72 -22.26 12.78
N ARG A 46 -12.38 -23.07 11.94
CA ARG A 46 -13.84 -23.00 11.72
C ARG A 46 -14.62 -23.05 13.05
N ARG A 47 -14.22 -23.93 13.96
CA ARG A 47 -14.93 -24.18 15.24
C ARG A 47 -14.94 -22.97 16.19
N SER A 48 -14.01 -22.03 16.02
CA SER A 48 -13.88 -20.82 16.84
C SER A 48 -14.09 -19.53 16.02
N CYS A 49 -14.62 -19.64 14.80
CA CYS A 49 -14.80 -18.51 13.91
C CYS A 49 -16.09 -17.76 14.24
N ALA A 50 -15.95 -16.59 14.88
CA ALA A 50 -17.09 -15.74 15.24
C ALA A 50 -17.97 -15.34 14.04
N TRP A 51 -17.40 -15.21 12.83
CA TRP A 51 -18.17 -14.93 11.61
C TRP A 51 -19.07 -16.10 11.18
N ILE A 52 -18.60 -17.34 11.33
CA ILE A 52 -19.41 -18.54 11.08
C ILE A 52 -20.50 -18.68 12.15
N GLU A 53 -20.15 -18.45 13.42
CA GLU A 53 -21.10 -18.47 14.55
C GLU A 53 -22.22 -17.44 14.36
N ALA A 54 -21.89 -16.25 13.84
CA ALA A 54 -22.86 -15.20 13.50
C ALA A 54 -23.71 -15.51 12.24
N GLY A 55 -23.58 -16.69 11.64
CA GLY A 55 -24.35 -17.07 10.45
C GLY A 55 -23.80 -16.54 9.12
N SER A 56 -22.52 -16.17 9.08
CA SER A 56 -21.83 -15.68 7.86
C SER A 56 -22.47 -14.44 7.23
N PRO A 57 -22.72 -13.35 8.00
CA PRO A 57 -23.37 -12.16 7.46
C PRO A 57 -22.53 -11.51 6.36
N ALA A 58 -23.19 -10.99 5.33
CA ALA A 58 -22.55 -10.25 4.27
C ALA A 58 -21.89 -8.98 4.82
N THR A 59 -20.61 -8.78 4.52
CA THR A 59 -19.93 -7.52 4.83
C THR A 59 -20.38 -6.46 3.82
N PRO A 60 -20.97 -5.33 4.27
CA PRO A 60 -21.32 -4.24 3.37
C PRO A 60 -20.07 -3.74 2.64
N ASP A 61 -20.18 -3.50 1.33
CA ASP A 61 -19.08 -2.90 0.57
C ASP A 61 -19.00 -1.40 0.90
N THR A 62 -18.29 -1.07 1.97
CA THR A 62 -18.00 0.30 2.39
C THR A 62 -16.74 0.85 1.74
N ARG A 63 -16.10 0.08 0.84
CA ARG A 63 -14.86 0.52 0.19
C ARG A 63 -15.17 1.74 -0.66
N ARG A 64 -14.39 2.79 -0.47
CA ARG A 64 -14.43 3.95 -1.37
C ARG A 64 -14.04 3.48 -2.76
N LYS A 65 -14.89 3.75 -3.75
CA LYS A 65 -14.51 3.53 -5.15
C LYS A 65 -13.25 4.35 -5.42
N GLN A 66 -12.22 3.68 -5.92
CA GLN A 66 -11.00 4.37 -6.35
C GLN A 66 -11.37 5.39 -7.42
N ALA A 67 -10.87 6.63 -7.29
CA ALA A 67 -11.08 7.68 -8.28
C ALA A 67 -10.53 7.26 -9.66
N LYS A 68 -10.84 8.00 -10.72
CA LYS A 68 -10.24 7.79 -12.05
C LYS A 68 -8.71 7.96 -11.99
N TYR A 69 -7.99 7.37 -12.94
CA TYR A 69 -6.52 7.48 -12.97
C TYR A 69 -6.12 8.84 -13.51
N GLU A 70 -6.70 9.23 -14.62
CA GLU A 70 -6.56 10.56 -15.20
C GLU A 70 -7.00 11.64 -14.20
N GLY A 71 -6.11 12.62 -14.01
CA GLY A 71 -6.26 13.75 -13.09
C GLY A 71 -5.91 13.46 -11.63
N SER A 72 -5.51 12.24 -11.28
CA SER A 72 -5.25 11.86 -9.88
C SER A 72 -3.79 12.00 -9.46
N ASP A 73 -3.53 12.15 -8.16
CA ASP A 73 -2.16 12.29 -7.63
C ASP A 73 -1.27 11.09 -7.96
N ARG A 74 -1.85 9.88 -8.09
CA ARG A 74 -1.12 8.69 -8.56
C ARG A 74 -0.65 8.80 -10.01
N GLN A 75 -1.33 9.58 -10.85
CA GLN A 75 -0.89 9.86 -12.21
C GLN A 75 0.34 10.76 -12.19
N ALA A 76 0.28 11.88 -11.45
CA ALA A 76 1.40 12.82 -11.32
C ALA A 76 2.64 12.14 -10.73
N ARG A 77 2.47 11.37 -9.63
CA ARG A 77 3.56 10.58 -9.04
C ARG A 77 4.17 9.58 -10.03
N GLY A 78 3.34 8.86 -10.78
CA GLY A 78 3.80 7.91 -11.78
C GLY A 78 4.57 8.59 -12.92
N ALA A 79 4.13 9.76 -13.37
CA ALA A 79 4.83 10.55 -14.38
C ALA A 79 6.19 11.06 -13.88
N LEU A 80 6.29 11.51 -12.63
CA LEU A 80 7.55 11.92 -12.00
C LEU A 80 8.54 10.76 -11.91
N LEU A 81 8.09 9.61 -11.38
CA LEU A 81 8.91 8.40 -11.29
C LEU A 81 9.32 7.85 -12.66
N LYS A 82 8.49 8.04 -13.69
CA LYS A 82 8.87 7.71 -15.06
C LYS A 82 9.99 8.61 -15.55
N ALA A 83 9.85 9.93 -15.43
CA ALA A 83 10.88 10.88 -15.85
C ALA A 83 12.23 10.61 -15.18
N LEU A 84 12.22 10.35 -13.87
CA LEU A 84 13.44 10.01 -13.12
C LEU A 84 14.04 8.66 -13.53
N ARG A 85 13.23 7.64 -13.81
CA ARG A 85 13.72 6.35 -14.33
C ARG A 85 14.30 6.45 -15.73
N ASP A 86 13.70 7.27 -16.59
CA ASP A 86 14.18 7.46 -17.96
C ASP A 86 15.53 8.20 -17.98
N ALA A 87 15.80 9.06 -16.98
CA ALA A 87 17.05 9.79 -16.81
C ALA A 87 18.09 9.09 -15.92
N ALA A 88 17.70 8.03 -15.20
CA ALA A 88 18.58 7.34 -14.26
C ALA A 88 19.86 6.82 -14.97
N PRO A 89 21.03 6.90 -14.30
CA PRO A 89 21.24 7.25 -12.89
C PRO A 89 21.33 8.76 -12.61
N ASP A 90 21.24 9.61 -13.63
CA ASP A 90 21.45 11.04 -13.48
C ASP A 90 20.26 11.71 -12.79
N PRO A 91 20.48 12.55 -11.76
CA PRO A 91 19.41 13.29 -11.11
C PRO A 91 18.95 14.44 -12.01
N LEU A 92 17.67 14.80 -11.92
CA LEU A 92 17.07 15.87 -12.72
C LEU A 92 16.85 17.13 -11.88
N PRO A 93 16.94 18.34 -12.47
CA PRO A 93 16.56 19.56 -11.78
C PRO A 93 15.10 19.49 -11.34
N ARG A 94 14.83 19.76 -10.06
CA ARG A 94 13.47 19.75 -9.50
C ARG A 94 12.52 20.63 -10.31
N ALA A 95 12.98 21.82 -10.68
CA ALA A 95 12.18 22.78 -11.44
C ALA A 95 11.85 22.31 -12.87
N ALA A 96 12.63 21.39 -13.44
CA ALA A 96 12.42 20.86 -14.79
C ALA A 96 11.44 19.67 -14.81
N LEU A 97 11.23 19.00 -13.68
CA LEU A 97 10.32 17.86 -13.61
C LEU A 97 8.89 18.28 -13.86
N LEU A 98 8.31 17.74 -14.94
CA LEU A 98 6.94 17.97 -15.36
C LEU A 98 6.54 19.46 -15.32
N VAL A 99 7.40 20.34 -15.83
CA VAL A 99 7.14 21.79 -15.87
C VAL A 99 5.84 22.12 -16.63
N ASP A 100 5.51 21.34 -17.66
CA ASP A 100 4.28 21.50 -18.45
C ASP A 100 3.08 20.72 -17.88
N TRP A 101 3.15 20.24 -16.63
CA TRP A 101 2.01 19.57 -16.01
C TRP A 101 0.87 20.57 -15.79
N HIS A 102 -0.33 20.18 -16.24
CA HIS A 102 -1.52 21.03 -16.22
C HIS A 102 -1.92 21.58 -14.83
N ASP A 103 -1.53 20.91 -13.74
CA ASP A 103 -1.76 21.35 -12.35
C ASP A 103 -0.44 21.38 -11.56
N ALA A 104 0.19 22.55 -11.48
CA ALA A 104 1.45 22.74 -10.77
C ALA A 104 1.34 22.39 -9.27
N ALA A 105 0.21 22.68 -8.63
CA ALA A 105 0.02 22.36 -7.22
C ALA A 105 -0.05 20.85 -6.99
N GLN A 106 -0.68 20.10 -7.90
CA GLN A 106 -0.65 18.63 -7.87
C GLN A 106 0.76 18.07 -8.08
N ARG A 107 1.50 18.59 -9.06
CA ARG A 107 2.88 18.20 -9.30
C ARG A 107 3.74 18.40 -8.04
N ASP A 108 3.63 19.55 -7.40
CA ASP A 108 4.43 19.88 -6.21
C ASP A 108 4.07 18.99 -5.02
N ARG A 109 2.76 18.74 -4.79
CA ARG A 109 2.32 17.76 -3.78
C ARG A 109 2.82 16.36 -4.09
N ALA A 110 2.85 15.95 -5.37
CA ALA A 110 3.35 14.65 -5.79
C ALA A 110 4.85 14.50 -5.51
N LEU A 111 5.67 15.52 -5.82
CA LEU A 111 7.09 15.56 -5.47
C LEU A 111 7.32 15.39 -3.96
N VAL A 112 6.68 16.24 -3.15
CA VAL A 112 6.78 16.18 -1.68
C VAL A 112 6.35 14.81 -1.15
N SER A 113 5.27 14.24 -1.70
CA SER A 113 4.80 12.92 -1.26
C SER A 113 5.77 11.79 -1.61
N LEU A 114 6.47 11.88 -2.75
CA LEU A 114 7.46 10.87 -3.14
C LEU A 114 8.71 10.94 -2.27
N GLU A 115 9.14 12.14 -1.88
CA GLU A 115 10.24 12.36 -0.93
C GLU A 115 9.90 11.80 0.44
N ASN A 116 8.70 12.10 0.95
CA ASN A 116 8.23 11.59 2.24
C ASN A 116 8.13 10.06 2.27
N ASP A 117 7.81 9.45 1.13
CA ASP A 117 7.75 8.00 0.98
C ASP A 117 9.15 7.36 0.77
N GLY A 118 10.21 8.16 0.64
CA GLY A 118 11.57 7.68 0.35
C GLY A 118 11.72 7.09 -1.05
N LEU A 119 10.85 7.46 -1.99
CA LEU A 119 10.86 6.95 -3.37
C LEU A 119 11.72 7.81 -4.32
N ILE A 120 12.09 9.01 -3.91
CA ILE A 120 13.02 9.91 -4.57
C ILE A 120 13.87 10.62 -3.50
N GLU A 121 15.10 10.98 -3.85
CA GLU A 121 16.04 11.67 -2.94
C GLU A 121 16.43 13.04 -3.51
N PRO A 122 16.31 14.13 -2.73
CA PRO A 122 16.80 15.44 -3.13
C PRO A 122 18.33 15.53 -2.99
N ASP A 123 18.99 16.15 -3.97
CA ASP A 123 20.40 16.53 -3.96
C ASP A 123 20.52 18.01 -4.37
N GLY A 124 20.38 18.89 -3.37
CA GLY A 124 20.28 20.33 -3.60
C GLY A 124 19.05 20.68 -4.45
N GLU A 125 19.29 21.28 -5.62
CA GLU A 125 18.25 21.62 -6.61
C GLU A 125 17.89 20.43 -7.53
N LEU A 126 18.61 19.33 -7.42
CA LEU A 126 18.38 18.11 -8.19
C LEU A 126 17.57 17.11 -7.36
N VAL A 127 16.96 16.15 -8.04
CA VAL A 127 16.25 15.03 -7.42
C VAL A 127 16.46 13.78 -8.26
N GLY A 128 16.74 12.67 -7.59
CA GLY A 128 17.08 11.38 -8.21
C GLY A 128 16.29 10.22 -7.61
N LEU A 129 16.48 9.03 -8.18
CA LEU A 129 16.03 7.80 -7.55
C LEU A 129 16.98 7.43 -6.38
N PRO A 130 16.48 6.78 -5.33
CA PRO A 130 17.31 6.35 -4.21
C PRO A 130 18.46 5.45 -4.67
N THR A 131 19.64 5.67 -4.12
CA THR A 131 20.88 4.95 -4.50
C THR A 131 21.22 3.78 -3.58
N ARG A 132 20.34 3.43 -2.62
CA ARG A 132 20.52 2.38 -1.61
C ARG A 132 19.45 1.31 -1.67
#